data_AF-A0A1G2ZPW9-F1
#
_entry.id   AF-A0A1G2ZPW9-F1
#
_cell.length_a   1.000
_cell.length_b   1.000
_cell.length_c   1.000
_cell.angle_alpha   90.00
_cell.angle_beta   90.00
_cell.angle_gamma   90.00
#
_symmetry.space_group_name_H-M   'P 1'
#
loop_
_entity.id
_entity.type
_entity.pdbx_description
1 polymer ?
#
loop_
_entity_poly.entity_id
_entity_poly.type
_entity_poly.pdbx_seq_one_letter_code
_entity_poly.pdbx_strand_id
1 'polypeptide(L)'
;MEVNVNSYKWEAASANGVDSYFFPDEITKYMKEKYRHPAIYRWDIFKDEPDDMKTIYVGETNKLCNRVGQYLKPGKAQQTDKELNKKFHRYIAEGCNVRLEILQFDEIKIGDSTFNYSDISKSEEDFGKFFRWFVEDLMVVIYKKKGFNVLNKPGRKGKT
;
A
#
# COMPACT_ATOMS: atom_id res chain seq x y z
N MET A 1 -24.86 5.21 -0.06
CA MET A 1 -23.82 5.95 -0.81
C MET A 1 -23.15 4.95 -1.72
N GLU A 2 -23.29 5.15 -3.04
CA GLU A 2 -22.64 4.33 -4.04
C GLU A 2 -21.20 4.83 -4.23
N VAL A 3 -20.25 3.91 -4.30
CA VAL A 3 -18.84 4.22 -4.57
C VAL A 3 -18.46 3.49 -5.84
N ASN A 4 -18.19 4.26 -6.88
CA ASN A 4 -17.79 3.73 -8.18
C ASN A 4 -16.32 4.09 -8.44
N VAL A 5 -15.49 3.06 -8.59
CA VAL A 5 -14.09 3.21 -8.99
C VAL A 5 -14.01 2.81 -10.46
N ASN A 6 -14.04 3.80 -11.35
CA ASN A 6 -14.21 3.58 -12.80
C ASN A 6 -13.03 2.82 -13.42
N SER A 7 -11.82 3.07 -12.91
CA SER A 7 -10.58 2.38 -13.31
C SER A 7 -9.52 2.56 -12.22
N TYR A 8 -9.00 1.46 -11.69
CA TYR A 8 -7.81 1.48 -10.85
C TYR A 8 -6.90 0.31 -11.20
N LYS A 9 -5.60 0.49 -10.99
CA LYS A 9 -4.59 -0.56 -11.13
C LYS A 9 -3.57 -0.46 -10.02
N TRP A 10 -2.92 -1.57 -9.71
CA TRP A 10 -1.73 -1.57 -8.89
C TRP A 10 -0.50 -1.60 -9.80
N GLU A 11 0.37 -0.61 -9.64
CA GLU A 11 1.60 -0.52 -10.41
C GLU A 11 2.77 -0.95 -9.51
N ALA A 12 3.57 -1.92 -9.97
CA ALA A 12 4.75 -2.36 -9.24
C ALA A 12 5.73 -1.19 -9.05
N ALA A 13 6.15 -0.96 -7.81
CA ALA A 13 7.16 0.04 -7.53
C ALA A 13 8.50 -0.44 -8.11
N SER A 14 9.11 0.35 -8.98
CA SER A 14 10.41 0.00 -9.58
C SER A 14 11.60 0.34 -8.68
N ALA A 15 12.55 -0.58 -8.54
CA ALA A 15 13.79 -0.39 -7.79
C ALA A 15 14.79 0.53 -8.51
N ASN A 16 14.87 0.50 -9.84
CA ASN A 16 15.89 1.20 -10.62
C ASN A 16 15.39 1.78 -11.97
N GLY A 17 14.07 1.76 -12.21
CA GLY A 17 13.43 2.15 -13.45
C GLY A 17 13.06 0.98 -14.37
N VAL A 18 13.63 -0.20 -14.15
CA VAL A 18 13.38 -1.41 -14.93
C VAL A 18 12.79 -2.51 -14.05
N ASP A 19 13.49 -2.84 -12.97
CA ASP A 19 13.13 -3.96 -12.11
C ASP A 19 12.08 -3.55 -11.08
N SER A 20 11.19 -4.49 -10.72
CA SER A 20 10.28 -4.32 -9.59
C SER A 20 11.05 -4.40 -8.27
N TYR A 21 10.57 -3.68 -7.27
CA TYR A 21 11.11 -3.72 -5.92
C TYR A 21 10.44 -4.83 -5.10
N PHE A 22 11.26 -5.64 -4.43
CA PHE A 22 10.84 -6.69 -3.53
C PHE A 22 11.39 -6.45 -2.13
N PHE A 23 10.62 -6.83 -1.11
CA PHE A 23 11.15 -6.90 0.26
C PHE A 23 12.04 -8.16 0.38
N PRO A 24 13.21 -8.12 1.05
CA PRO A 24 13.74 -7.06 1.91
C PRO A 24 14.82 -6.19 1.25
N ASP A 25 14.76 -5.97 -0.06
CA ASP A 25 15.81 -5.22 -0.76
C ASP A 25 15.99 -3.81 -0.17
N GLU A 26 17.20 -3.28 -0.27
CA GLU A 26 17.46 -1.92 0.20
C GLU A 26 16.77 -0.88 -0.69
N ILE A 27 16.30 0.20 -0.07
CA ILE A 27 15.70 1.32 -0.80
C ILE A 27 16.79 2.04 -1.59
N THR A 28 16.69 1.97 -2.92
CA THR A 28 17.65 2.56 -3.84
C THR A 28 17.56 4.09 -3.88
N LYS A 29 18.58 4.73 -4.49
CA LYS A 29 18.54 6.17 -4.79
C LYS A 29 17.37 6.52 -5.71
N TYR A 30 17.13 5.71 -6.75
CA TYR A 30 16.02 5.90 -7.69
C TYR A 30 14.67 5.92 -6.97
N MET A 31 14.43 4.97 -6.06
CA MET A 31 13.19 4.94 -5.28
C MET A 31 13.02 6.20 -4.43
N LYS A 32 14.09 6.65 -3.76
CA LYS A 32 14.08 7.87 -2.93
C LYS A 32 13.79 9.15 -3.73
N GLU A 33 14.10 9.17 -5.02
CA GLU A 33 13.79 10.29 -5.91
C GLU A 33 12.37 10.17 -6.45
N LYS A 34 11.98 8.99 -6.95
CA LYS A 34 10.68 8.78 -7.58
C LYS A 34 9.50 8.73 -6.60
N TYR A 35 9.64 8.06 -5.46
CA TYR A 35 8.53 7.73 -4.56
C TYR A 35 8.54 8.51 -3.24
N ARG A 36 9.17 9.69 -3.21
CA ARG A 36 9.19 10.56 -2.01
C ARG A 36 7.95 11.45 -1.93
N HIS A 37 6.78 10.86 -2.13
CA HIS A 37 5.50 11.55 -2.10
C HIS A 37 4.45 10.71 -1.34
N PRO A 38 3.29 11.30 -1.02
CA PRO A 38 2.15 10.55 -0.48
C PRO A 38 1.69 9.45 -1.44
N ALA A 39 1.26 8.33 -0.89
CA ALA A 39 0.82 7.18 -1.69
C ALA A 39 -0.13 6.27 -0.91
N ILE A 40 -0.96 5.53 -1.64
CA ILE A 40 -1.65 4.33 -1.19
C ILE A 40 -0.93 3.17 -1.86
N TYR A 41 -0.54 2.17 -1.08
CA TYR A 41 0.28 1.05 -1.55
C TYR A 41 -0.27 -0.28 -1.05
N ARG A 42 0.17 -1.36 -1.70
CA ARG A 42 0.02 -2.70 -1.16
C ARG A 42 1.33 -3.47 -1.20
N TRP A 43 1.48 -4.40 -0.26
CA TRP A 43 2.40 -5.52 -0.39
C TRP A 43 1.61 -6.69 -0.94
N ASP A 44 1.96 -7.15 -2.14
CA ASP A 44 1.43 -8.38 -2.73
C ASP A 44 2.37 -9.55 -2.39
N ILE A 45 1.80 -10.63 -1.85
CA ILE A 45 2.53 -11.85 -1.50
C ILE A 45 2.05 -12.96 -2.42
N PHE A 46 2.97 -13.50 -3.22
CA PHE A 46 2.67 -14.47 -4.28
C PHE A 46 3.81 -15.46 -4.47
N LYS A 47 3.59 -16.58 -5.16
CA LYS A 47 4.65 -17.56 -5.46
C LYS A 47 5.17 -17.44 -6.87
N ASP A 48 4.28 -17.65 -7.84
CA ASP A 48 4.62 -17.74 -9.25
C ASP A 48 4.21 -16.45 -9.96
N GLU A 49 2.96 -16.03 -9.77
CA GLU A 49 2.37 -14.88 -10.45
C GLU A 49 1.66 -13.94 -9.48
N PRO A 50 1.63 -12.62 -9.75
CA PRO A 50 0.95 -11.65 -8.90
C PRO A 50 -0.49 -12.05 -8.55
N ASP A 51 -0.89 -11.77 -7.30
CA ASP A 51 -2.19 -12.13 -6.72
C ASP A 51 -2.54 -13.64 -6.66
N ASP A 52 -1.65 -14.58 -7.02
CA ASP A 52 -1.94 -16.03 -7.04
C ASP A 52 -2.34 -16.61 -5.67
N MET A 53 -1.66 -16.20 -4.61
CA MET A 53 -1.93 -16.58 -3.23
C MET A 53 -3.05 -15.73 -2.59
N LYS A 54 -3.54 -14.71 -3.30
CA LYS A 54 -4.54 -13.75 -2.83
C LYS A 54 -4.25 -13.20 -1.44
N THR A 55 -2.98 -12.95 -1.11
CA THR A 55 -2.57 -12.46 0.21
C THR A 55 -1.92 -11.10 0.07
N ILE A 56 -2.52 -10.07 0.69
CA ILE A 56 -2.03 -8.69 0.56
C ILE A 56 -2.04 -7.94 1.89
N TYR A 57 -1.23 -6.90 2.00
CA TYR A 57 -1.39 -5.83 2.99
C TYR A 57 -1.58 -4.51 2.27
N VAL A 58 -2.57 -3.71 2.64
CA VAL A 58 -2.80 -2.37 2.08
C VAL A 58 -2.37 -1.33 3.10
N GLY A 59 -1.76 -0.22 2.68
CA GLY A 59 -1.42 0.87 3.57
C GLY A 59 -1.40 2.22 2.86
N GLU A 60 -1.31 3.28 3.67
CA GLU A 60 -1.10 4.64 3.19
C GLU A 60 0.08 5.30 3.89
N THR A 61 0.61 6.35 3.28
CA THR A 61 1.67 7.15 3.87
C THR A 61 1.80 8.51 3.18
N ASN A 62 2.34 9.49 3.91
CA ASN A 62 2.79 10.76 3.34
C ASN A 62 4.13 10.67 2.59
N LYS A 63 4.93 9.63 2.87
CA LYS A 63 6.28 9.44 2.31
C LYS A 63 6.55 7.95 2.12
N LEU A 64 6.41 7.44 0.90
CA LEU A 64 6.48 5.99 0.64
C LEU A 64 7.82 5.37 1.05
N CYS A 65 8.96 5.94 0.63
CA CYS A 65 10.27 5.39 1.00
C CYS A 65 10.51 5.35 2.51
N ASN A 66 10.08 6.36 3.26
CA ASN A 66 10.20 6.34 4.72
C ASN A 66 9.39 5.19 5.32
N ARG A 67 8.19 4.92 4.77
CA ARG A 67 7.32 3.84 5.22
C ARG A 67 7.91 2.46 4.90
N VAL A 68 8.46 2.27 3.70
CA VAL A 68 9.21 1.05 3.33
C VAL A 68 10.37 0.82 4.29
N GLY A 69 11.11 1.89 4.64
CA GLY A 69 12.22 1.82 5.60
C GLY A 69 11.80 1.34 6.98
N GLN A 70 10.59 1.69 7.43
CA GLN A 70 10.03 1.22 8.70
C GLN A 70 9.69 -0.27 8.68
N TYR A 71 9.35 -0.85 7.52
CA TYR A 71 9.18 -2.30 7.41
C TYR A 71 10.52 -3.04 7.40
N LEU A 72 11.55 -2.48 6.74
CA LEU A 72 12.89 -3.07 6.70
C LEU A 72 13.57 -3.04 8.07
N LYS A 73 13.47 -1.90 8.78
CA LYS A 73 14.13 -1.65 10.06
C LYS A 73 13.13 -1.06 11.06
N PRO A 74 12.17 -1.86 11.56
CA PRO A 74 11.13 -1.36 12.43
C PRO A 74 11.69 -0.85 13.76
N GLY A 75 11.28 0.35 14.15
CA GLY A 75 11.63 0.96 15.42
C GLY A 75 11.03 0.22 16.62
N LYS A 76 11.56 0.49 17.83
CA LYS A 76 11.16 -0.22 19.06
C LYS A 76 9.65 -0.17 19.35
N ALA A 77 8.99 0.95 19.08
CA ALA A 77 7.55 1.13 19.32
C ALA A 77 6.64 0.68 18.16
N GLN A 78 7.20 0.27 17.01
CA GLN A 78 6.43 -0.02 15.79
C GLN A 78 5.99 -1.48 15.73
N GLN A 79 5.08 -1.88 16.64
CA GLN A 79 4.68 -3.29 16.78
C GLN A 79 4.07 -3.88 15.50
N THR A 80 3.23 -3.13 14.78
CA THR A 80 2.66 -3.57 13.50
C THR A 80 3.74 -3.83 12.45
N ASP A 81 4.75 -2.95 12.36
CA ASP A 81 5.82 -3.07 11.37
C ASP A 81 6.74 -4.25 11.71
N LYS A 82 6.99 -4.51 13.00
CA LYS A 82 7.70 -5.71 13.46
C LYS A 82 6.97 -7.00 13.09
N GLU A 83 5.67 -7.04 13.30
CA GLU A 83 4.85 -8.21 12.96
C GLU A 83 4.82 -8.45 11.44
N LEU A 84 4.70 -7.39 10.64
CA LEU A 84 4.74 -7.49 9.18
C LEU A 84 6.11 -7.91 8.68
N ASN A 85 7.20 -7.33 9.20
CA ASN A 85 8.58 -7.74 8.90
C ASN A 85 8.77 -9.25 9.16
N LYS A 86 8.35 -9.74 10.33
CA LYS A 86 8.40 -11.17 10.67
C LYS A 86 7.57 -12.02 9.71
N LYS A 87 6.36 -11.58 9.35
CA LYS A 87 5.50 -12.29 8.40
C LYS A 87 6.12 -12.35 7.00
N PHE A 88 6.67 -11.25 6.51
CA PHE A 88 7.29 -11.18 5.18
C PHE A 88 8.53 -12.08 5.09
N HIS A 89 9.41 -12.04 6.09
CA HIS A 89 10.54 -12.98 6.14
C HIS A 89 10.11 -14.44 6.16
N ARG A 90 9.01 -14.76 6.85
CA ARG A 90 8.45 -16.13 6.84
C ARG A 90 7.93 -16.50 5.45
N TYR A 91 7.16 -15.64 4.78
CA TYR A 91 6.69 -15.92 3.41
C TYR A 91 7.85 -16.12 2.44
N ILE A 92 8.92 -15.33 2.55
CA ILE A 92 10.13 -15.48 1.74
C ILE A 92 10.82 -16.82 2.02
N ALA A 93 10.92 -17.23 3.29
CA ALA A 93 11.45 -18.54 3.65
C ALA A 93 10.60 -19.72 3.12
N GLU A 94 9.31 -19.48 2.86
CA GLU A 94 8.38 -20.42 2.23
C GLU A 94 8.40 -20.35 0.68
N GLY A 95 9.33 -19.57 0.10
CA GLY A 95 9.53 -19.43 -1.34
C GLY A 95 8.60 -18.42 -2.01
N CYS A 96 7.97 -17.51 -1.24
CA CYS A 96 7.11 -16.47 -1.80
C CYS A 96 7.88 -15.18 -2.11
N ASN A 97 7.38 -14.42 -3.07
CA ASN A 97 7.76 -13.05 -3.38
C ASN A 97 6.90 -12.07 -2.56
N VAL A 98 7.49 -10.94 -2.14
CA VAL A 98 6.78 -9.85 -1.44
C VAL A 98 7.05 -8.54 -2.18
N ARG A 99 6.14 -8.17 -3.09
CA ARG A 99 6.32 -7.02 -4.00
C ARG A 99 5.58 -5.79 -3.51
N LEU A 100 6.21 -4.63 -3.64
CA LEU A 100 5.56 -3.34 -3.36
C LEU A 100 4.83 -2.84 -4.61
N GLU A 101 3.57 -2.44 -4.44
CA GLU A 101 2.78 -1.85 -5.51
C GLU A 101 2.09 -0.58 -5.05
N ILE A 102 1.89 0.37 -5.95
CA ILE A 102 1.29 1.67 -5.70
C ILE A 102 -0.04 1.73 -6.44
N LEU A 103 -1.09 2.14 -5.73
CA LEU A 103 -2.41 2.30 -6.33
C LEU A 103 -2.36 3.45 -7.33
N GLN A 104 -2.82 3.22 -8.55
CA GLN A 104 -3.08 4.25 -9.56
C GLN A 104 -4.56 4.21 -9.93
N PHE A 105 -5.18 5.37 -10.10
CA PHE A 105 -6.56 5.47 -10.55
C PHE A 105 -6.76 6.80 -11.28
N ASP A 106 -7.65 6.79 -12.26
CA ASP A 106 -8.01 8.00 -12.99
C ASP A 106 -9.01 8.81 -12.15
N GLU A 107 -10.12 8.17 -11.78
CA GLU A 107 -11.20 8.78 -11.01
C GLU A 107 -11.85 7.80 -10.02
N ILE A 108 -12.18 8.33 -8.84
CA ILE A 108 -13.06 7.72 -7.83
C ILE A 108 -14.26 8.63 -7.67
N LYS A 109 -15.47 8.10 -7.88
CA LYS A 109 -16.73 8.83 -7.70
C LYS A 109 -17.44 8.39 -6.42
N ILE A 110 -17.81 9.37 -5.60
CA ILE A 110 -18.53 9.18 -4.33
C ILE A 110 -19.70 10.17 -4.30
N GLY A 111 -20.91 9.68 -4.53
CA GLY A 111 -22.06 10.56 -4.78
C GLY A 111 -21.77 11.50 -5.96
N ASP A 112 -21.94 12.80 -5.75
CA ASP A 112 -21.70 13.85 -6.76
C ASP A 112 -20.24 14.34 -6.79
N SER A 113 -19.37 13.81 -5.92
CA SER A 113 -17.96 14.18 -5.87
C SER A 113 -17.09 13.27 -6.72
N THR A 114 -16.13 13.86 -7.44
CA THR A 114 -15.12 13.14 -8.23
C THR A 114 -13.73 13.47 -7.69
N PHE A 115 -12.95 12.42 -7.42
CA PHE A 115 -11.58 12.52 -6.93
C PHE A 115 -10.63 11.85 -7.92
N ASN A 116 -9.44 12.39 -8.09
CA ASN A 116 -8.38 11.85 -8.95
C ASN A 116 -7.10 11.61 -8.14
N TYR A 117 -6.07 11.05 -8.78
CA TYR A 117 -4.84 10.70 -8.07
C TYR A 117 -4.14 11.89 -7.39
N SER A 118 -4.26 13.10 -7.94
CA SER A 118 -3.63 14.30 -7.34
C SER A 118 -4.21 14.66 -5.96
N ASP A 119 -5.45 14.24 -5.67
CA ASP A 119 -6.12 14.47 -4.39
C ASP A 119 -5.40 13.80 -3.21
N ILE A 120 -4.64 12.73 -3.46
CA ILE A 120 -3.81 12.03 -2.46
C ILE A 120 -2.79 12.97 -1.81
N SER A 121 -2.34 14.00 -2.53
CA SER A 121 -1.29 14.93 -2.09
C SER A 121 -1.81 16.28 -1.62
N LYS A 122 -3.12 16.53 -1.66
CA LYS A 122 -3.70 17.84 -1.29
C LYS A 122 -3.47 18.16 0.19
N SER A 123 -3.00 19.38 0.45
CA SER A 123 -2.59 19.85 1.77
C SER A 123 -3.64 20.72 2.48
N GLU A 124 -4.86 20.84 1.96
CA GLU A 124 -5.95 21.55 2.63
C GLU A 124 -6.29 20.83 3.95
N GLU A 125 -5.68 21.30 5.04
CA GLU A 125 -5.83 20.94 6.46
C GLU A 125 -6.24 19.48 6.80
N ASP A 126 -5.62 18.50 6.14
CA ASP A 126 -5.79 17.04 6.27
C ASP A 126 -6.66 16.33 5.21
N PHE A 127 -7.22 17.02 4.21
CA PHE A 127 -8.03 16.36 3.18
C PHE A 127 -7.30 15.21 2.48
N GLY A 128 -6.08 15.42 1.97
CA GLY A 128 -5.33 14.35 1.29
C GLY A 128 -5.04 13.15 2.21
N LYS A 129 -4.86 13.39 3.51
CA LYS A 129 -4.69 12.34 4.52
C LYS A 129 -5.99 11.57 4.76
N PHE A 130 -7.10 12.26 4.98
CA PHE A 130 -8.42 11.62 5.12
C PHE A 130 -8.80 10.85 3.85
N PHE A 131 -8.52 11.40 2.68
CA PHE A 131 -8.79 10.74 1.42
C PHE A 131 -7.98 9.45 1.28
N ARG A 132 -6.67 9.47 1.56
CA ARG A 132 -5.87 8.23 1.59
C ARG A 132 -6.38 7.22 2.61
N TRP A 133 -6.81 7.69 3.78
CA TRP A 133 -7.40 6.82 4.81
C TRP A 133 -8.65 6.12 4.33
N PHE A 134 -9.54 6.89 3.69
CA PHE A 134 -10.76 6.38 3.07
C PHE A 134 -10.44 5.36 1.97
N VAL A 135 -9.52 5.68 1.06
CA VAL A 135 -9.19 4.78 -0.06
C VAL A 135 -8.48 3.51 0.44
N GLU A 136 -7.61 3.58 1.45
CA GLU A 136 -7.03 2.38 2.09
C GLU A 136 -8.14 1.45 2.61
N ASP A 137 -9.07 2.00 3.39
CA ASP A 137 -10.16 1.21 3.98
C ASP A 137 -11.11 0.64 2.90
N LEU A 138 -11.40 1.42 1.86
CA LEU A 138 -12.16 0.98 0.69
C LEU A 138 -11.48 -0.20 0.00
N MET A 139 -10.17 -0.13 -0.25
CA MET A 139 -9.42 -1.21 -0.88
C MET A 139 -9.39 -2.46 -0.01
N VAL A 140 -9.22 -2.33 1.31
CA VAL A 140 -9.32 -3.46 2.25
C VAL A 140 -10.68 -4.16 2.13
N VAL A 141 -11.79 -3.40 2.07
CA VAL A 141 -13.14 -3.97 1.91
C VAL A 141 -13.32 -4.66 0.56
N ILE A 142 -12.89 -4.02 -0.53
CA ILE A 142 -12.96 -4.58 -1.89
C ILE A 142 -12.22 -5.91 -1.96
N TYR A 143 -10.97 -5.98 -1.48
CA TYR A 143 -10.16 -7.18 -1.56
C TYR A 143 -10.65 -8.31 -0.65
N LYS A 144 -11.16 -7.98 0.54
CA LYS A 144 -11.88 -8.97 1.38
C LYS A 144 -13.09 -9.56 0.65
N LYS A 145 -13.90 -8.75 -0.03
CA LYS A 145 -15.03 -9.23 -0.85
C LYS A 145 -14.57 -10.08 -2.05
N LYS A 146 -13.39 -9.80 -2.61
CA LYS A 146 -12.76 -10.61 -3.67
C LYS A 146 -12.13 -11.92 -3.15
N GLY A 147 -12.24 -12.22 -1.85
CA GLY A 147 -11.72 -13.44 -1.25
C GLY A 147 -10.22 -13.42 -0.94
N PHE A 148 -9.61 -12.23 -0.84
CA PHE A 148 -8.22 -12.10 -0.44
C PHE A 148 -8.05 -12.21 1.07
N ASN A 149 -6.94 -12.83 1.48
CA ASN A 149 -6.41 -12.75 2.83
C ASN A 149 -5.71 -11.41 3.03
N VAL A 150 -6.46 -10.41 3.52
CA VAL A 150 -5.93 -9.06 3.78
C VAL A 150 -5.32 -9.00 5.18
N LEU A 151 -4.00 -8.78 5.25
CA LEU A 151 -3.20 -8.81 6.48
C LEU A 151 -3.42 -7.62 7.43
N ASN A 152 -4.17 -6.60 7.00
CA ASN A 152 -4.55 -5.46 7.83
C ASN A 152 -5.29 -5.94 9.09
N LYS A 153 -4.87 -5.45 10.27
CA LYS A 153 -5.58 -5.73 11.53
C LYS A 153 -6.96 -5.07 11.52
N PRO A 154 -8.01 -5.71 12.08
CA PRO A 154 -9.32 -5.10 12.19
C PRO A 154 -9.28 -3.86 13.11
N GLY A 155 -9.72 -2.72 12.57
CA GLY A 155 -9.92 -1.46 13.27
C GLY A 155 -8.65 -0.62 13.46
N ARG A 156 -8.66 0.61 12.96
CA ARG A 156 -7.78 1.67 13.48
C ARG A 156 -8.31 2.05 14.86
N LYS A 157 -7.69 1.56 15.95
CA LYS A 157 -7.98 2.10 17.29
C LYS A 157 -7.61 3.58 17.27
N GLY A 158 -8.57 4.43 17.65
CA GLY A 158 -8.58 5.87 17.44
C GLY A 158 -7.24 6.57 17.68
N LYS A 159 -6.78 7.28 16.65
CA LYS A 159 -5.96 8.47 16.82
C LYS A 159 -6.92 9.65 16.80
N THR A 160 -7.55 9.90 17.94
CA THR A 160 -8.07 11.23 18.30
C THR A 160 -6.90 12.15 18.57
#